data_AF-A0A0P0DRU4-F1
#
_entry.id   AF-A0A0P0DRU4-F1
#
_cell.length_a   1.000
_cell.length_b   1.000
_cell.length_c   1.000
_cell.angle_alpha   90.00
_cell.angle_beta   90.00
_cell.angle_gamma   90.00
#
_symmetry.space_group_name_H-M   'P 1'
#
loop_
_entity.id
_entity.type
_entity.pdbx_description
1 polymer ?
#
loop_
_entity_poly.entity_id
_entity_poly.type
_entity_poly.pdbx_seq_one_letter_code
_entity_poly.pdbx_strand_id
1 'polypeptide(L)'
;MKMPFEWVVGDSSKGLHGDRAHVYDETGHRELHHVKGHYSTGSPPTVRRLLLSGLRDVPRWESLPNDLSAGAEHGSSAADVEAQMIGKLKMLIAYWIVAGLTALAFVAPAVIKLIRPKESLQERMTWVEDFSSVQVRLIGLAETLGVIGLILPMALNIAPILSPIAGVGLAIVMLGAIATHVRRKEPFAVPLVLFVLSIASAVLGFLVLL
;
A
#
# COMPACT_ATOMS: atom_id res chain seq x y z
N MET A 1 10.58 -33.61 -19.17
CA MET A 1 11.03 -33.20 -20.51
C MET A 1 9.84 -33.28 -21.46
N LYS A 2 9.55 -32.16 -22.15
CA LYS A 2 8.51 -31.91 -23.18
C LYS A 2 7.03 -31.94 -22.74
N MET A 3 6.43 -30.76 -22.68
CA MET A 3 4.99 -30.55 -22.80
C MET A 3 4.60 -30.54 -24.29
N PRO A 4 3.51 -31.19 -24.70
CA PRO A 4 2.81 -30.80 -25.92
C PRO A 4 1.28 -30.80 -25.72
N PHE A 5 0.64 -29.62 -25.75
CA PHE A 5 -0.77 -29.52 -26.13
C PHE A 5 -1.10 -28.07 -26.47
N GLU A 6 -1.23 -27.77 -27.77
CA GLU A 6 -1.93 -26.58 -28.26
C GLU A 6 -3.40 -26.98 -28.44
N TRP A 7 -4.29 -26.37 -27.66
CA TRP A 7 -5.74 -26.49 -27.89
C TRP A 7 -6.15 -25.50 -28.97
N VAL A 8 -6.47 -26.01 -30.16
CA VAL A 8 -7.15 -25.23 -31.20
C VAL A 8 -8.63 -25.13 -30.83
N VAL A 9 -9.01 -24.01 -30.23
CA VAL A 9 -10.42 -23.64 -30.07
C VAL A 9 -10.90 -23.10 -31.41
N GLY A 10 -11.86 -23.80 -32.04
CA GLY A 10 -12.46 -23.39 -33.30
C GLY A 10 -13.05 -21.98 -33.23
N ASP A 11 -12.90 -21.27 -34.35
CA ASP A 11 -13.30 -19.90 -34.64
C ASP A 11 -14.47 -19.37 -33.78
N SER A 12 -14.16 -18.35 -32.97
CA SER A 12 -15.05 -17.65 -32.05
C SER A 12 -16.08 -16.74 -32.74
N SER A 13 -16.15 -16.73 -34.09
CA SER A 13 -17.10 -15.94 -34.86
C SER A 13 -18.54 -16.47 -34.85
N LYS A 14 -18.77 -17.72 -34.43
CA LYS A 14 -20.11 -18.31 -34.34
C LYS A 14 -20.52 -18.45 -32.89
N GLY A 15 -21.45 -17.58 -32.45
CA GLY A 15 -21.98 -17.57 -31.10
C GLY A 15 -22.34 -18.98 -30.60
N LEU A 16 -21.84 -19.32 -29.41
CA LEU A 16 -22.12 -20.59 -28.75
C LEU A 16 -23.59 -20.61 -28.31
N HIS A 17 -24.48 -21.00 -29.22
CA HIS A 17 -25.84 -21.39 -28.89
C HIS A 17 -25.88 -22.91 -28.68
N GLY A 18 -25.98 -23.32 -27.42
CA GLY A 18 -26.29 -24.69 -27.02
C GLY A 18 -25.25 -25.31 -26.08
N ASP A 19 -25.75 -26.08 -25.10
CA ASP A 19 -25.06 -26.85 -24.05
C ASP A 19 -24.07 -27.93 -24.54
N ARG A 20 -23.38 -27.74 -25.68
CA ARG A 20 -22.49 -28.74 -26.28
C ARG A 20 -21.21 -28.09 -26.78
N ALA A 21 -20.09 -28.44 -26.15
CA ALA A 21 -18.77 -28.19 -26.71
C ALA A 21 -18.38 -29.34 -27.64
N HIS A 22 -17.92 -29.02 -28.84
CA HIS A 22 -17.34 -30.01 -29.75
C HIS A 22 -15.85 -30.17 -29.44
N VAL A 23 -15.46 -31.35 -28.95
CA VAL A 23 -14.06 -31.71 -28.73
C VAL A 23 -13.62 -32.59 -29.90
N TYR A 24 -12.49 -32.26 -30.49
CA TYR A 24 -11.87 -33.01 -31.59
C TYR A 24 -10.56 -33.61 -31.06
N ASP A 25 -10.33 -34.91 -31.27
CA ASP A 25 -9.02 -35.51 -31.03
C ASP A 25 -8.08 -35.27 -32.24
N GLU A 26 -6.79 -35.54 -32.08
CA GLU A 26 -5.73 -35.37 -33.08
C GLU A 26 -5.98 -36.13 -34.42
N THR A 27 -6.87 -37.12 -34.43
CA THR A 27 -7.31 -37.91 -35.60
C THR A 27 -8.61 -37.41 -36.24
N GLY A 28 -9.24 -36.35 -35.71
CA GLY A 28 -10.43 -35.73 -36.29
C GLY A 28 -11.75 -36.44 -36.01
N HIS A 29 -11.78 -37.43 -35.11
CA HIS A 29 -13.02 -38.04 -34.64
C HIS A 29 -13.76 -37.10 -33.66
N ARG A 30 -15.10 -36.98 -33.83
CA ARG A 30 -15.97 -36.17 -32.97
C ARG A 30 -16.34 -36.94 -31.70
N GLU A 31 -15.94 -36.44 -30.54
CA GLU A 31 -16.55 -36.84 -29.26
C GLU A 31 -17.48 -35.74 -28.74
N LEU A 32 -18.74 -36.11 -28.52
CA LEU A 32 -19.74 -35.24 -27.90
C LEU A 32 -19.71 -35.45 -26.38
N HIS A 33 -18.97 -34.61 -25.67
CA HIS A 33 -19.00 -34.60 -24.21
C HIS A 33 -20.10 -33.67 -23.70
N HIS A 34 -20.99 -34.22 -22.87
CA HIS A 34 -22.12 -33.50 -22.29
C HIS A 34 -21.63 -32.68 -21.08
N VAL A 35 -21.15 -31.46 -21.34
CA VAL A 35 -20.69 -30.55 -20.28
C VAL A 35 -21.90 -29.79 -19.74
N LYS A 36 -22.44 -30.25 -18.61
CA LYS A 36 -23.57 -29.62 -17.94
C LYS A 36 -23.07 -28.41 -17.13
N GLY A 37 -22.94 -27.26 -17.77
CA GLY A 37 -22.65 -25.99 -17.10
C GLY A 37 -23.61 -24.93 -17.62
N HIS A 38 -24.44 -24.34 -16.75
CA HIS A 38 -25.20 -23.16 -17.14
C HIS A 38 -24.24 -21.99 -17.31
N TYR A 39 -23.89 -21.70 -18.56
CA TYR A 39 -23.02 -20.60 -18.94
C TYR A 39 -23.83 -19.30 -18.89
N SER A 40 -23.63 -18.47 -17.87
CA SER A 40 -24.03 -17.06 -17.97
C SER A 40 -23.05 -16.36 -18.90
N THR A 41 -23.55 -15.73 -19.95
CA THR A 41 -22.80 -15.06 -21.03
C THR A 41 -22.02 -13.81 -20.58
N GLY A 42 -21.71 -13.66 -19.28
CA GLY A 42 -21.05 -12.50 -18.68
C GLY A 42 -19.82 -12.80 -17.82
N SER A 43 -19.36 -14.06 -17.73
CA SER A 43 -18.21 -14.39 -16.86
C SER A 43 -16.87 -13.91 -17.44
N PRO A 44 -15.97 -13.30 -16.64
CA PRO A 44 -14.67 -12.81 -17.10
C PRO A 44 -13.78 -13.93 -17.68
N PRO A 45 -12.88 -13.62 -18.65
CA PRO A 45 -11.99 -14.59 -19.28
C PRO A 45 -11.09 -15.37 -18.30
N THR A 46 -10.78 -14.77 -17.15
CA THR A 46 -9.92 -15.36 -16.10
C THR A 46 -10.62 -16.49 -15.36
N VAL A 47 -11.92 -16.35 -15.08
CA VAL A 47 -12.76 -17.40 -14.50
C VAL A 47 -12.89 -18.56 -15.50
N ARG A 48 -12.96 -18.23 -16.79
CA ARG A 48 -12.94 -19.22 -17.88
C ARG A 48 -11.64 -20.05 -17.87
N ARG A 49 -10.47 -19.43 -17.67
CA ARG A 49 -9.18 -20.17 -17.59
C ARG A 49 -9.07 -21.05 -16.35
N LEU A 50 -9.51 -20.58 -15.19
CA LEU A 50 -9.51 -21.39 -13.94
C LEU A 50 -10.51 -22.55 -13.99
N LEU A 51 -11.64 -22.37 -14.66
CA LEU A 51 -12.61 -23.45 -14.91
C LEU A 51 -12.09 -24.45 -15.96
N LEU A 52 -11.35 -23.97 -16.96
CA LEU A 52 -10.68 -24.82 -17.96
C LEU A 52 -9.46 -25.57 -17.41
N SER A 53 -8.88 -25.14 -16.27
CA SER A 53 -7.79 -25.85 -15.60
C SER A 53 -8.24 -27.03 -14.72
N GLY A 54 -9.53 -27.39 -14.73
CA GLY A 54 -10.05 -28.59 -14.07
C GLY A 54 -10.18 -28.48 -12.54
N LEU A 55 -10.09 -27.28 -11.98
CA LEU A 55 -10.32 -27.04 -10.56
C LEU A 55 -11.83 -27.17 -10.29
N ARG A 56 -12.21 -28.25 -9.60
CA ARG A 56 -13.62 -28.62 -9.38
C ARG A 56 -14.35 -27.71 -8.40
N ASP A 57 -13.62 -26.95 -7.59
CA ASP A 57 -14.16 -26.17 -6.47
C ASP A 57 -13.83 -24.69 -6.62
N VAL A 58 -14.35 -24.04 -7.67
CA VAL A 58 -14.28 -22.58 -7.78
C VAL A 58 -15.40 -21.97 -6.93
N PRO A 59 -15.10 -21.08 -5.97
CA PRO A 59 -16.11 -20.38 -5.18
C PRO A 59 -17.12 -19.69 -6.11
N ARG A 60 -18.41 -19.73 -5.74
CA ARG A 60 -19.46 -19.04 -6.52
C ARG A 60 -19.10 -17.56 -6.59
N TRP A 61 -19.20 -16.96 -7.77
CA TRP A 61 -18.79 -15.56 -8.00
C TRP A 61 -19.45 -14.56 -7.04
N GLU A 62 -20.67 -14.87 -6.57
CA GLU A 62 -21.43 -14.16 -5.53
C GLU A 62 -20.79 -14.17 -4.12
N SER A 63 -19.85 -15.08 -3.86
CA SER A 63 -19.20 -15.28 -2.55
C SER A 63 -17.80 -14.65 -2.45
N LEU A 64 -17.30 -14.03 -3.53
CA LEU A 64 -16.01 -13.36 -3.51
C LEU A 64 -16.08 -12.07 -2.68
N PRO A 65 -15.03 -11.74 -1.91
CA PRO A 65 -14.88 -10.43 -1.29
C PRO A 65 -15.13 -9.28 -2.28
N ASN A 66 -15.83 -8.23 -1.83
CA ASN A 66 -16.31 -7.13 -2.68
C ASN A 66 -15.20 -6.39 -3.46
N ASP A 67 -13.97 -6.43 -2.98
CA ASP A 67 -12.79 -5.85 -3.63
C ASP A 67 -12.33 -6.66 -4.87
N LEU A 68 -12.56 -7.97 -4.87
CA LEU A 68 -12.24 -8.85 -5.99
C LEU A 68 -13.37 -8.89 -7.03
N SER A 69 -14.63 -8.76 -6.60
CA SER A 69 -15.78 -8.72 -7.51
C SER A 69 -15.85 -7.40 -8.29
N ALA A 70 -15.56 -6.26 -7.66
CA ALA A 70 -15.55 -4.95 -8.32
C ALA A 70 -14.57 -4.86 -9.51
N GLY A 71 -13.43 -5.56 -9.44
CA GLY A 71 -12.44 -5.61 -10.53
C GLY A 71 -12.86 -6.50 -11.72
N ALA A 72 -13.88 -7.34 -11.55
CA ALA A 72 -14.36 -8.27 -12.56
C ALA A 72 -15.48 -7.70 -13.44
N GLU A 73 -16.16 -6.63 -12.99
CA GLU A 73 -17.34 -6.07 -13.68
C GLU A 73 -16.98 -5.07 -14.80
N HIS A 74 -15.78 -4.51 -14.77
CA HIS A 74 -15.21 -3.75 -15.89
C HIS A 74 -14.14 -4.60 -16.55
N GLY A 75 -14.00 -4.53 -17.87
CA GLY A 75 -13.09 -5.34 -18.70
C GLY A 75 -11.59 -5.12 -18.45
N SER A 76 -11.16 -5.02 -17.20
CA SER A 76 -9.77 -5.08 -16.78
C SER A 76 -9.20 -6.45 -17.17
N SER A 77 -8.26 -6.41 -18.11
CA SER A 77 -7.44 -7.56 -18.48
C SER A 77 -6.69 -8.08 -17.25
N ALA A 78 -6.27 -9.35 -17.26
CA ALA A 78 -5.35 -9.86 -16.24
C ALA A 78 -4.08 -8.99 -16.11
N ALA A 79 -3.68 -8.34 -17.22
CA ALA A 79 -2.60 -7.36 -17.25
C ALA A 79 -2.91 -6.10 -16.41
N ASP A 80 -4.17 -5.66 -16.36
CA ASP A 80 -4.58 -4.47 -15.60
C ASP A 80 -4.57 -4.75 -14.10
N VAL A 81 -5.01 -5.96 -13.69
CA VAL A 81 -4.93 -6.42 -12.29
C VAL A 81 -3.46 -6.57 -11.86
N GLU A 82 -2.61 -7.16 -12.70
CA GLU A 82 -1.18 -7.29 -12.44
C GLU A 82 -0.51 -5.92 -12.29
N ALA A 83 -0.78 -4.99 -13.20
CA ALA A 83 -0.27 -3.63 -13.13
C ALA A 83 -0.73 -2.91 -11.85
N GLN A 84 -1.99 -3.10 -11.45
CA GLN A 84 -2.54 -2.52 -10.23
C GLN A 84 -1.89 -3.12 -8.97
N MET A 85 -1.67 -4.43 -8.93
CA MET A 85 -0.95 -5.10 -7.83
C MET A 85 0.50 -4.61 -7.72
N ILE A 86 1.20 -4.50 -8.85
CA ILE A 86 2.58 -3.98 -8.90
C ILE A 86 2.61 -2.52 -8.43
N GLY A 87 1.63 -1.70 -8.84
CA GLY A 87 1.50 -0.31 -8.41
C GLY A 87 1.34 -0.19 -6.89
N LYS A 88 0.41 -0.95 -6.31
CA LYS A 88 0.20 -0.97 -4.85
C LYS A 88 1.44 -1.43 -4.09
N LEU A 89 2.11 -2.48 -4.56
CA LEU A 89 3.32 -2.99 -3.92
C LEU A 89 4.46 -1.95 -3.95
N LYS A 90 4.66 -1.26 -5.08
CA LYS A 90 5.66 -0.19 -5.21
C LYS A 90 5.40 0.95 -4.21
N MET A 91 4.15 1.38 -4.07
CA MET A 91 3.77 2.44 -3.12
C MET A 91 3.99 2.01 -1.67
N LEU A 92 3.68 0.76 -1.33
CA LEU A 92 3.92 0.21 0.00
C LEU A 92 5.42 0.19 0.34
N ILE A 93 6.26 -0.26 -0.60
CA ILE A 93 7.72 -0.26 -0.42
C ILE A 93 8.24 1.17 -0.25
N ALA A 94 7.79 2.10 -1.10
CA ALA A 94 8.18 3.51 -1.00
C ALA A 94 7.79 4.11 0.36
N TYR A 95 6.58 3.83 0.84
CA TYR A 95 6.14 4.24 2.17
C TYR A 95 7.08 3.71 3.26
N TRP A 96 7.37 2.41 3.29
CA TRP A 96 8.22 1.81 4.33
C TRP A 96 9.64 2.37 4.36
N ILE A 97 10.21 2.65 3.18
CA ILE A 97 11.53 3.28 3.08
C ILE A 97 11.49 4.70 3.66
N VAL A 98 10.56 5.54 3.19
CA VAL A 98 10.49 6.94 3.61
C VAL A 98 10.06 7.08 5.07
N ALA A 99 9.07 6.30 5.52
CA ALA A 99 8.63 6.25 6.91
C ALA A 99 9.72 5.71 7.83
N GLY A 100 10.46 4.68 7.42
CA GLY A 100 11.59 4.14 8.18
C GLY A 100 12.73 5.14 8.33
N LEU A 101 13.09 5.85 7.26
CA LEU A 101 14.09 6.92 7.30
C LEU A 101 13.63 8.09 8.18
N THR A 102 12.36 8.49 8.07
CA THR A 102 11.77 9.53 8.91
C THR A 102 11.81 9.11 10.38
N ALA A 103 11.34 7.91 10.71
CA ALA A 103 11.39 7.37 12.07
C ALA A 103 12.82 7.39 12.62
N LEU A 104 13.80 6.91 11.85
CA LEU A 104 15.21 6.88 12.27
C LEU A 104 15.75 8.29 12.54
N ALA A 105 15.43 9.26 11.69
CA ALA A 105 15.86 10.64 11.85
C ALA A 105 15.27 11.32 13.10
N PHE A 106 14.07 10.88 13.53
CA PHE A 106 13.38 11.43 14.68
C PHE A 106 13.61 10.68 15.99
N VAL A 107 14.01 9.40 15.98
CA VAL A 107 14.23 8.61 17.21
C VAL A 107 15.22 9.30 18.16
N ALA A 108 16.37 9.73 17.65
CA ALA A 108 17.40 10.36 18.46
C ALA A 108 16.91 11.65 19.15
N PRO A 109 16.39 12.67 18.43
CA PRO A 109 15.89 13.88 19.07
C PRO A 109 14.69 13.62 19.99
N ALA A 110 13.80 12.69 19.64
CA ALA A 110 12.63 12.35 20.45
C ALA A 110 13.03 11.80 21.83
N VAL A 111 13.97 10.84 21.86
CA VAL A 111 14.46 10.24 23.10
C VAL A 111 15.28 11.25 23.91
N ILE A 112 16.20 11.97 23.25
CA ILE A 112 17.11 12.92 23.92
C ILE A 112 16.32 14.01 24.66
N LYS A 113 15.28 14.58 24.05
CA LYS A 113 14.45 15.64 24.67
C LYS A 113 13.64 15.16 25.88
N LEU A 114 13.38 13.85 25.99
CA LEU A 114 12.66 13.28 27.14
C LEU A 114 13.58 12.93 28.31
N ILE A 115 14.79 12.43 28.01
CA ILE A 115 15.68 11.90 29.05
C ILE A 115 16.72 12.90 29.55
N ARG A 116 17.10 13.90 28.75
CA ARG A 116 18.12 14.88 29.14
C ARG A 116 17.50 16.08 29.85
N PRO A 117 18.14 16.59 30.91
CA PRO A 117 17.72 17.83 31.55
C PRO A 117 17.94 19.03 30.61
N LYS A 118 17.17 20.10 30.79
CA LYS A 118 17.16 21.27 29.91
C LYS A 118 18.56 21.87 29.79
N GLU A 119 19.30 21.92 30.89
CA GLU A 119 20.63 22.50 31.00
C GLU A 119 21.63 21.79 30.08
N SER A 120 21.56 20.45 30.02
CA SER A 120 22.39 19.64 29.11
C SER A 120 22.00 19.81 27.64
N LEU A 121 20.73 20.15 27.36
CA LEU A 121 20.27 20.41 26.01
C LEU A 121 20.71 21.79 25.52
N GLN A 122 20.76 22.79 26.40
CA GLN A 122 21.19 24.15 26.06
C GLN A 122 22.61 24.20 25.51
N GLU A 123 23.52 23.34 26.00
CA GLU A 123 24.90 23.24 25.50
C GLU A 123 24.99 22.91 24.00
N ARG A 124 23.96 22.26 23.44
CA ARG A 124 23.95 21.78 22.05
C ARG A 124 22.80 22.33 21.20
N MET A 125 21.79 22.91 21.84
CA MET A 125 20.55 23.37 21.23
C MET A 125 20.19 24.73 21.79
N THR A 126 20.78 25.78 21.22
CA THR A 126 20.60 27.17 21.67
C THR A 126 19.12 27.60 21.74
N TRP A 127 18.27 27.07 20.85
CA TRP A 127 16.83 27.35 20.83
C TRP A 127 16.09 26.95 22.11
N VAL A 128 16.63 26.01 22.89
CA VAL A 128 16.03 25.52 24.14
C VAL A 128 15.92 26.63 25.19
N GLU A 129 16.75 27.67 25.10
CA GLU A 129 16.71 28.84 25.99
C GLU A 129 15.36 29.57 25.94
N ASP A 130 14.76 29.66 24.75
CA ASP A 130 13.53 30.42 24.51
C ASP A 130 12.27 29.70 25.03
N PHE A 131 12.38 28.44 25.44
CA PHE A 131 11.26 27.58 25.84
C PHE A 131 11.40 27.08 27.27
N SER A 132 10.28 26.87 27.96
CA SER A 132 10.29 26.23 29.27
C SER A 132 10.68 24.74 29.18
N SER A 133 11.20 24.17 30.27
CA SER A 133 11.52 22.73 30.35
C SER A 133 10.31 21.85 30.01
N VAL A 134 9.11 22.27 30.41
CA VAL A 134 7.85 21.59 30.08
C VAL A 134 7.58 21.60 28.57
N GLN A 135 7.75 22.75 27.90
CA GLN A 135 7.56 22.84 26.45
C GLN A 135 8.52 21.94 25.68
N VAL A 136 9.79 21.90 26.09
CA VAL A 136 10.81 21.04 25.46
C VAL A 136 10.43 19.55 25.61
N ARG A 137 9.94 19.15 26.80
CA ARG A 137 9.45 17.79 27.04
C ARG A 137 8.21 17.45 26.22
N LEU A 138 7.28 18.40 26.05
CA LEU A 138 6.10 18.21 25.21
C LEU A 138 6.49 18.02 23.74
N ILE A 139 7.49 18.74 23.24
CA ILE A 139 8.06 18.52 21.89
C ILE A 139 8.64 17.11 21.79
N GLY A 140 9.47 16.69 22.75
CA GLY A 140 10.04 15.34 22.78
C GLY A 140 8.97 14.24 22.83
N LEU A 141 7.90 14.46 23.59
CA LEU A 141 6.75 13.54 23.66
C LEU A 141 6.02 13.49 22.32
N ALA A 142 5.75 14.64 21.69
CA ALA A 142 5.10 14.71 20.39
C ALA A 142 5.93 14.03 19.29
N GLU A 143 7.25 14.23 19.27
CA GLU A 143 8.17 13.53 18.35
C GLU A 143 8.14 12.01 18.60
N THR A 144 8.15 11.59 19.86
CA THR A 144 8.09 10.16 20.22
C THR A 144 6.79 9.52 19.76
N LEU A 145 5.65 10.14 20.06
CA LEU A 145 4.34 9.69 19.60
C LEU A 145 4.24 9.71 18.08
N GLY A 146 4.86 10.69 17.42
CA GLY A 146 4.94 10.77 15.96
C GLY A 146 5.70 9.60 15.37
N VAL A 147 6.87 9.25 15.90
CA VAL A 147 7.67 8.10 15.43
C VAL A 147 6.93 6.78 15.65
N ILE A 148 6.38 6.58 16.86
CA ILE A 148 5.61 5.39 17.20
C ILE A 148 4.37 5.27 16.31
N GLY A 149 3.62 6.36 16.21
CA GLY A 149 2.40 6.46 15.41
C GLY A 149 2.66 6.32 13.91
N LEU A 150 3.83 6.71 13.42
CA LEU A 150 4.19 6.55 12.01
C LEU A 150 4.39 5.07 11.66
N ILE A 151 5.00 4.28 12.55
CA ILE A 151 5.40 2.90 12.24
C ILE A 151 4.40 1.84 12.73
N LEU A 152 4.01 1.89 14.00
CA LEU A 152 3.28 0.79 14.64
C LEU A 152 1.87 0.55 14.05
N PRO A 153 1.02 1.56 13.82
CA PRO A 153 -0.34 1.34 13.32
C PRO A 153 -0.36 0.58 11.99
N MET A 154 0.52 0.96 11.06
CA MET A 154 0.65 0.29 9.77
C MET A 154 1.36 -1.06 9.86
N ALA A 155 2.36 -1.22 10.74
CA ALA A 155 3.04 -2.52 10.96
C ALA A 155 2.10 -3.57 11.55
N LEU A 156 1.27 -3.16 12.52
CA LEU A 156 0.37 -4.04 13.25
C LEU A 156 -0.99 -4.17 12.56
N ASN A 157 -1.24 -3.39 11.52
CA ASN A 157 -2.53 -3.26 10.85
C ASN A 157 -3.69 -2.87 11.81
N ILE A 158 -3.39 -2.04 12.82
CA ILE A 158 -4.35 -1.54 13.81
C ILE A 158 -4.51 -0.03 13.59
N ALA A 159 -5.69 0.38 13.14
CA ALA A 159 -5.97 1.76 12.73
C ALA A 159 -4.85 2.38 11.83
N PRO A 160 -4.52 1.80 10.67
CA PRO A 160 -3.40 2.23 9.82
C PRO A 160 -3.42 3.71 9.44
N ILE A 161 -4.60 4.35 9.43
CA ILE A 161 -4.77 5.79 9.17
C ILE A 161 -4.03 6.68 10.17
N LEU A 162 -3.70 6.17 11.36
CA LEU A 162 -2.90 6.91 12.34
C LEU A 162 -1.46 7.14 11.86
N SER A 163 -0.93 6.30 10.99
CA SER A 163 0.41 6.46 10.41
C SER A 163 0.58 7.74 9.60
N PRO A 164 -0.25 8.02 8.56
CA PRO A 164 -0.14 9.28 7.85
C PRO A 164 -0.50 10.49 8.72
N ILE A 165 -1.42 10.36 9.69
CA ILE A 165 -1.73 11.42 10.66
C ILE A 165 -0.51 11.76 11.52
N ALA A 166 0.25 10.76 11.98
CA ALA A 166 1.49 10.95 12.72
C ALA A 166 2.54 11.69 11.88
N GLY A 167 2.65 11.38 10.58
CA GLY A 167 3.49 12.13 9.64
C GLY A 167 3.10 13.62 9.56
N VAL A 168 1.81 13.94 9.53
CA VAL A 168 1.33 15.33 9.60
C VAL A 168 1.72 15.99 10.93
N GLY A 169 1.57 15.28 12.05
CA GLY A 169 1.97 15.77 13.36
C GLY A 169 3.47 16.12 13.43
N LEU A 170 4.34 15.24 12.93
CA LEU A 170 5.78 15.49 12.84
C LEU A 170 6.10 16.70 11.95
N ALA A 171 5.37 16.85 10.82
CA ALA A 171 5.53 18.02 9.96
C ALA A 171 5.14 19.33 10.69
N ILE A 172 4.07 19.33 11.48
CA ILE A 172 3.69 20.51 12.28
C ILE A 172 4.78 20.87 13.30
N VAL A 173 5.37 19.88 13.97
CA VAL A 173 6.50 20.12 14.91
C VAL A 173 7.69 20.74 14.17
N MET A 174 8.04 20.23 12.98
CA MET A 174 9.13 20.78 12.19
C MET A 174 8.84 22.17 11.65
N LEU A 175 7.58 22.49 11.33
CA LEU A 175 7.21 23.85 10.94
C LEU A 175 7.48 24.84 12.09
N GLY A 176 7.17 24.46 13.33
CA GLY A 176 7.55 25.23 14.52
C GLY A 176 9.07 25.37 14.66
N ALA A 177 9.82 24.30 14.43
CA ALA A 177 11.28 24.33 14.45
C ALA A 177 11.87 25.27 13.39
N ILE A 178 11.37 25.23 12.15
CA ILE A 178 11.77 26.14 11.06
C ILE A 178 11.50 27.59 11.48
N ALA A 179 10.30 27.89 11.99
CA ALA A 179 9.95 29.24 12.42
C ALA A 179 10.89 29.76 13.51
N THR A 180 11.28 28.92 14.47
CA THR A 180 12.24 29.26 15.53
C THR A 180 13.63 29.58 14.96
N HIS A 181 14.17 28.74 14.06
CA HIS A 181 15.50 28.98 13.47
C HIS A 181 15.51 30.23 12.58
N VAL A 182 14.44 30.46 11.81
CA VAL A 182 14.27 31.67 10.98
C VAL A 182 14.24 32.93 11.86
N ARG A 183 13.50 32.91 12.98
CA ARG A 183 13.47 34.02 13.94
C ARG A 183 14.83 34.32 14.55
N ARG A 184 15.61 33.28 14.83
CA ARG A 184 16.98 33.36 15.37
C ARG A 184 18.05 33.67 14.32
N LYS A 185 17.68 33.72 13.04
CA LYS A 185 18.61 33.86 11.89
C LYS A 185 19.68 32.74 11.87
N GLU A 186 19.31 31.55 12.33
CA GLU A 186 20.13 30.35 12.33
C GLU A 186 19.80 29.47 11.11
N PRO A 187 20.71 28.57 10.67
CA PRO A 187 20.43 27.63 9.60
C PRO A 187 19.24 26.71 9.93
N PHE A 188 18.28 26.61 9.02
CA PHE A 188 17.06 25.79 9.17
C PHE A 188 17.03 24.59 8.22
N ALA A 189 18.15 24.22 7.62
CA ALA A 189 18.21 23.13 6.64
C ALA A 189 17.78 21.78 7.24
N VAL A 190 18.24 21.46 8.46
CA VAL A 190 17.88 20.20 9.14
C VAL A 190 16.37 20.10 9.39
N PRO A 191 15.70 21.06 10.08
CA PRO A 191 14.26 20.97 10.29
C PRO A 191 13.46 21.04 8.98
N LEU A 192 13.98 21.69 7.92
CA LEU A 192 13.36 21.67 6.60
C LEU A 192 13.39 20.27 5.96
N VAL A 193 14.54 19.57 6.00
CA VAL A 193 14.64 18.20 5.47
C VAL A 193 13.70 17.27 6.24
N LEU A 194 13.66 17.38 7.57
CA LEU A 194 12.76 16.59 8.40
C LEU A 194 11.29 16.92 8.14
N PHE A 195 10.95 18.18 7.87
CA PHE A 195 9.61 18.59 7.45
C PHE A 195 9.21 17.91 6.14
N VAL A 196 10.07 17.96 5.12
CA VAL A 196 9.82 17.34 3.81
C VAL A 196 9.66 15.82 3.95
N LEU A 197 10.53 15.16 4.71
CA LEU A 197 10.42 13.73 4.98
C LEU A 197 9.09 13.38 5.67
N SER A 198 8.68 14.16 6.66
CA SER A 198 7.41 13.96 7.39
C SER A 198 6.19 14.11 6.47
N ILE A 199 6.19 15.12 5.59
CA ILE A 199 5.14 15.31 4.59
C ILE A 199 5.14 14.17 3.58
N ALA A 200 6.31 13.76 3.08
CA ALA A 200 6.42 12.65 2.14
C ALA A 200 5.88 11.34 2.75
N SER A 201 6.21 11.04 4.01
CA SER A 201 5.64 9.93 4.75
C SER A 201 4.12 10.02 4.91
N ALA A 202 3.59 11.20 5.23
CA ALA A 202 2.15 11.41 5.35
C ALA A 202 1.42 11.18 4.02
N VAL A 203 1.91 11.78 2.93
CA VAL A 203 1.33 11.65 1.60
C VAL A 203 1.37 10.19 1.13
N LEU A 204 2.53 9.53 1.25
CA LEU A 204 2.66 8.11 0.89
C LEU A 204 1.72 7.24 1.73
N GLY A 205 1.61 7.52 3.03
CA GLY A 205 0.72 6.77 3.92
C GLY A 205 -0.76 6.92 3.54
N PHE A 206 -1.21 8.13 3.18
CA PHE A 206 -2.58 8.32 2.69
C PHE A 206 -2.79 7.63 1.34
N LEU A 207 -1.84 7.73 0.40
CA LEU A 207 -1.93 7.09 -0.92
C LEU A 207 -1.91 5.55 -0.86
N VAL A 208 -1.30 4.97 0.17
CA VAL A 208 -1.31 3.52 0.39
C VAL A 208 -2.66 3.03 0.93
N LEU A 209 -3.40 3.90 1.63
CA LEU A 209 -4.64 3.54 2.33
C LEU A 209 -5.93 3.88 1.58
N LEU A 210 -5.89 4.83 0.64
CA LEU A 210 -7.02 5.28 -0.17
C LEU A 210 -6.98 4.66 -1.57
#